data_AF-Q0HVH7-F1
#
_entry.id   AF-Q0HVH7-F1
#
_cell.length_a   1.000
_cell.length_b   1.000
_cell.length_c   1.000
_cell.angle_alpha   90.00
_cell.angle_beta   90.00
_cell.angle_gamma   90.00
#
_symmetry.space_group_name_H-M   'P 1'
#
loop_
_entity.id
_entity.type
_entity.pdbx_description
1 polymer ?
#
loop_
_entity_poly.entity_id
_entity_poly.type
_entity_poly.pdbx_seq_one_letter_code
_entity_poly.pdbx_strand_id
1 'polypeptide(L)'
;MKLKNYSGWIFGGEKQAQWTQKIFTKQTRFKNPLHQNYKHCLAVAHCLGLVEGLQSVVVFSDEASFKTPLPKNVVNESGLLSLIAQYKGQITESSHSTNLAFTLAAERLDIALQRSDSDAKSLHLMQFKYRRIEPTISS
;
A
#
# COMPACT_ATOMS: atom_id res chain seq x y z
N MET A 1 -9.60 -1.47 -3.94
CA MET A 1 -8.44 -2.28 -4.40
C MET A 1 -8.69 -2.69 -5.84
N LYS A 2 -7.73 -2.52 -6.76
CA LYS A 2 -7.87 -3.03 -8.13
C LYS A 2 -7.09 -4.34 -8.21
N LEU A 3 -7.79 -5.48 -8.26
CA LEU A 3 -7.16 -6.77 -8.51
C LEU A 3 -6.65 -6.76 -9.95
N LYS A 4 -5.33 -6.91 -10.12
CA LYS A 4 -4.71 -7.05 -11.42
C LYS A 4 -3.89 -8.33 -11.36
N ASN A 5 -4.36 -9.36 -12.07
CA ASN A 5 -3.62 -10.61 -12.20
C ASN A 5 -2.44 -10.35 -13.14
N TYR A 6 -1.30 -10.07 -12.53
CA TYR A 6 -0.04 -9.83 -13.23
C TYR A 6 0.74 -11.13 -13.28
N SER A 7 1.02 -11.65 -14.47
CA SER A 7 1.90 -12.81 -14.70
C SER A 7 3.19 -12.42 -15.42
N GLY A 8 4.15 -13.34 -15.51
CA GLY A 8 5.41 -13.12 -16.23
C GLY A 8 6.43 -12.32 -15.40
N TRP A 9 7.37 -11.66 -16.07
CA TRP A 9 8.46 -10.99 -15.38
C TRP A 9 8.08 -9.57 -14.97
N ILE A 10 8.32 -9.24 -13.70
CA ILE A 10 8.09 -7.92 -13.15
C ILE A 10 9.44 -7.26 -12.86
N PHE A 11 9.61 -6.07 -13.41
CA PHE A 11 10.76 -5.21 -13.19
C PHE A 11 10.28 -3.91 -12.58
N GLY A 12 10.85 -3.56 -11.43
CA GLY A 12 10.45 -2.38 -10.68
C GLY A 12 11.36 -2.12 -9.50
N GLY A 13 11.35 -0.89 -9.02
CA GLY A 13 12.01 -0.49 -7.79
C GLY A 13 11.10 0.38 -6.96
N GLU A 14 11.37 0.44 -5.65
CA GLU A 14 10.56 1.19 -4.69
C GLU A 14 10.33 2.64 -5.12
N LYS A 15 11.39 3.33 -5.54
CA LYS A 15 11.36 4.76 -5.91
C LYS A 15 10.94 5.02 -7.36
N GLN A 16 10.79 4.00 -8.19
CA GLN A 16 10.47 4.17 -9.61
C GLN A 16 9.01 4.60 -9.80
N ALA A 17 8.75 5.58 -10.65
CA ALA A 17 7.37 6.04 -10.90
C ALA A 17 6.50 4.99 -11.62
N GLN A 18 7.12 4.17 -12.47
CA GLN A 18 6.48 3.12 -13.23
C GLN A 18 7.28 1.82 -13.12
N TRP A 19 6.57 0.71 -13.11
CA TRP A 19 7.11 -0.63 -13.21
C TRP A 19 6.80 -1.21 -14.59
N THR A 20 7.50 -2.27 -14.93
CA THR A 20 7.39 -2.95 -16.21
C THR A 20 7.02 -4.40 -15.98
N GLN A 21 6.04 -4.87 -16.74
CA GLN A 21 5.73 -6.29 -16.92
C GLN A 21 6.25 -6.74 -18.28
N LYS A 22 6.88 -7.91 -18.34
CA LYS A 22 7.28 -8.56 -19.57
C LYS A 22 6.69 -9.97 -19.63
N ILE A 23 5.89 -10.23 -20.66
CA ILE A 23 5.34 -11.55 -20.98
C ILE A 23 5.86 -11.90 -22.38
N PHE A 24 6.76 -12.87 -22.46
CA PHE A 24 7.51 -13.21 -23.67
C PHE A 24 8.17 -11.98 -24.30
N THR A 25 7.74 -11.59 -25.51
CA THR A 25 8.24 -10.42 -26.25
C THR A 25 7.48 -9.14 -25.90
N LYS A 26 6.30 -9.23 -25.28
CA LYS A 26 5.45 -8.07 -24.99
C LYS A 26 5.86 -7.43 -23.67
N GLN A 27 6.11 -6.12 -23.72
CA GLN A 27 6.45 -5.31 -22.56
C GLN A 27 5.36 -4.27 -22.32
N THR A 28 4.86 -4.18 -21.08
CA THR A 28 3.84 -3.21 -20.68
C THR A 28 4.31 -2.47 -19.44
N ARG A 29 4.22 -1.14 -19.46
CA ARG A 29 4.51 -0.31 -18.28
C ARG A 29 3.23 0.00 -17.52
N PHE A 30 3.32 0.04 -16.20
CA PHE A 30 2.23 0.42 -15.32
C PHE A 30 2.74 1.28 -14.17
N LYS A 31 1.86 2.08 -13.56
CA LYS A 31 2.22 2.89 -12.38
C LYS A 31 2.69 1.98 -11.25
N ASN A 32 3.72 2.40 -10.51
CA ASN A 32 4.24 1.65 -9.37
C ASN A 32 3.12 1.43 -8.33
N PRO A 33 2.79 0.17 -7.98
CA PRO A 33 1.73 -0.14 -7.04
C PRO A 33 2.03 0.36 -5.63
N LEU A 34 3.30 0.47 -5.22
CA LEU A 34 3.68 1.03 -3.92
C LEU A 34 3.26 2.50 -3.80
N HIS A 35 3.48 3.29 -4.85
CA HIS A 35 3.05 4.69 -4.87
C HIS A 35 1.53 4.83 -4.88
N GLN A 36 0.81 3.90 -5.54
CA GLN A 36 -0.65 3.88 -5.52
C GLN A 36 -1.16 3.56 -4.12
N ASN A 37 -0.64 2.49 -3.53
CA ASN A 37 -1.04 2.05 -2.19
C ASN A 37 -0.71 3.10 -1.13
N TYR A 38 0.42 3.80 -1.22
CA TYR A 38 0.74 4.89 -0.29
C TYR A 38 -0.37 5.97 -0.27
N LYS A 39 -0.85 6.40 -1.44
CA LYS A 39 -1.94 7.38 -1.52
C LYS A 39 -3.25 6.83 -0.97
N HIS A 40 -3.56 5.55 -1.24
CA HIS A 40 -4.74 4.89 -0.67
C HIS A 40 -4.64 4.78 0.86
N CYS A 41 -3.47 4.43 1.39
CA CYS A 41 -3.22 4.36 2.81
C CYS A 41 -3.38 5.72 3.48
N LEU A 42 -2.87 6.79 2.87
CA LEU A 42 -3.08 8.14 3.39
C LEU A 42 -4.56 8.53 3.42
N ALA A 43 -5.31 8.22 2.35
CA ALA A 43 -6.74 8.50 2.30
C ALA A 43 -7.49 7.72 3.38
N VAL A 44 -7.20 6.43 3.53
CA VAL A 44 -7.77 5.59 4.61
C VAL A 44 -7.39 6.17 5.96
N ALA A 45 -6.10 6.36 6.26
CA ALA A 45 -5.64 6.90 7.53
C ALA A 45 -6.32 8.23 7.88
N HIS A 46 -6.50 9.13 6.91
CA HIS A 46 -7.25 10.36 7.08
C HIS A 46 -8.72 10.11 7.43
N CYS A 47 -9.44 9.28 6.68
CA CYS A 47 -10.83 8.93 6.98
C CYS A 47 -10.98 8.29 8.36
N LEU A 48 -10.00 7.48 8.77
CA LEU A 48 -10.02 6.78 10.06
C LEU A 48 -9.51 7.63 11.22
N GLY A 49 -8.87 8.77 10.97
CA GLY A 49 -8.19 9.58 11.98
C GLY A 49 -6.96 8.91 12.58
N LEU A 50 -6.31 8.01 11.82
CA LEU A 50 -5.09 7.32 12.23
C LEU A 50 -3.86 8.19 11.94
N VAL A 51 -3.00 8.36 12.95
CA VAL A 51 -1.72 9.07 12.82
C VAL A 51 -0.64 8.11 12.30
N GLU A 52 -0.67 6.85 12.75
CA GLU A 52 0.25 5.77 12.40
C GLU A 52 -0.47 4.42 12.38
N GLY A 53 0.21 3.35 11.93
CA GLY A 53 -0.27 1.97 12.08
C GLY A 53 -0.90 1.33 10.83
N LEU A 54 -0.90 2.00 9.68
CA LEU A 54 -1.36 1.39 8.42
C LEU A 54 -0.19 0.84 7.61
N GLN A 55 -0.11 -0.48 7.49
CA GLN A 55 0.88 -1.15 6.66
C GLN A 55 0.24 -1.63 5.36
N SER A 56 0.80 -1.20 4.23
CA SER A 56 0.38 -1.66 2.90
C SER A 56 1.21 -2.85 2.45
N VAL A 57 0.53 -3.86 1.90
CA VAL A 57 1.12 -4.97 1.17
C VAL A 57 0.69 -4.90 -0.30
N VAL A 58 1.62 -5.17 -1.21
CA VAL A 58 1.34 -5.42 -2.63
C VAL A 58 1.49 -6.91 -2.88
N VAL A 59 0.44 -7.53 -3.41
CA VAL A 59 0.43 -8.97 -3.71
C VAL A 59 0.34 -9.17 -5.22
N PHE A 60 1.26 -9.95 -5.77
CA PHE A 60 1.24 -10.44 -7.15
C PHE A 60 0.82 -11.91 -7.18
N SER A 61 0.31 -12.41 -8.30
CA SER A 61 0.06 -13.85 -8.43
C SER A 61 1.38 -14.62 -8.44
N ASP A 62 1.33 -15.91 -8.08
CA ASP A 62 2.52 -16.76 -8.12
C ASP A 62 3.11 -16.95 -9.54
N GLU A 63 2.33 -16.65 -10.58
CA GLU A 63 2.79 -16.59 -11.97
C GLU A 63 3.71 -15.39 -12.28
N ALA A 64 3.80 -14.43 -11.35
CA ALA A 64 4.71 -13.30 -11.45
C ALA A 64 6.08 -13.66 -10.89
N SER A 65 7.13 -13.38 -11.65
CA SER A 65 8.51 -13.50 -11.19
C SER A 65 9.17 -12.13 -11.12
N PHE A 66 9.59 -11.72 -9.93
CA PHE A 66 10.36 -10.50 -9.74
C PHE A 66 11.77 -10.67 -10.30
N LYS A 67 12.19 -9.74 -11.17
CA LYS A 67 13.53 -9.73 -11.79
C LYS A 67 14.41 -8.59 -11.28
N THR A 68 13.93 -7.87 -10.28
CA THR A 68 14.65 -6.82 -9.55
C THR A 68 14.42 -7.03 -8.05
N PRO A 69 15.34 -6.60 -7.18
CA PRO A 69 15.09 -6.57 -5.75
C PRO A 69 13.88 -5.68 -5.44
N LEU A 70 12.96 -6.20 -4.64
CA LEU A 70 11.75 -5.50 -4.22
C LEU A 70 11.69 -5.44 -2.69
N PRO A 71 11.03 -4.42 -2.12
CA PRO A 71 10.87 -4.31 -0.67
C PRO A 71 10.01 -5.45 -0.12
N LYS A 72 10.18 -5.75 1.17
CA LYS A 72 9.56 -6.90 1.87
C LYS A 72 8.03 -6.92 1.83
N ASN A 73 7.40 -5.75 1.65
CA ASN A 73 5.95 -5.61 1.56
C ASN A 73 5.39 -5.86 0.14
N VAL A 74 6.23 -6.33 -0.79
CA VAL A 74 5.82 -6.82 -2.11
C VAL A 74 6.08 -8.32 -2.14
N VAL A 75 5.02 -9.09 -2.25
CA VAL A 75 5.07 -10.55 -2.19
C VAL A 75 4.21 -11.17 -3.28
N ASN A 76 4.42 -12.45 -3.55
CA ASN A 76 3.46 -13.25 -4.30
C ASN A 76 2.38 -13.81 -3.35
N GLU A 77 1.32 -14.38 -3.91
CA GLU A 77 0.21 -15.03 -3.20
C GLU A 77 0.71 -16.06 -2.18
N SER A 78 1.63 -16.93 -2.57
CA SER A 78 2.27 -17.91 -1.67
C SER A 78 3.01 -17.28 -0.49
N GLY A 79 3.55 -16.07 -0.64
CA GLY A 79 4.28 -15.35 0.41
C GLY A 79 3.40 -14.54 1.35
N LEU A 80 2.10 -14.37 1.02
CA LEU A 80 1.20 -13.50 1.77
C LEU A 80 0.96 -14.00 3.20
N LEU A 81 0.71 -15.30 3.38
CA LEU A 81 0.43 -15.87 4.70
C LEU A 81 1.63 -15.73 5.64
N SER A 82 2.85 -16.00 5.14
CA SER A 82 4.08 -15.84 5.89
C SER A 82 4.30 -14.38 6.31
N LEU A 83 4.02 -13.43 5.42
CA LEU A 83 4.13 -12.00 5.72
C LEU A 83 3.12 -11.57 6.80
N ILE A 84 1.86 -12.03 6.71
CA ILE A 84 0.84 -11.75 7.72
C ILE A 84 1.25 -12.33 9.09
N ALA A 85 1.80 -13.54 9.11
CA ALA A 85 2.29 -14.15 10.35
C ALA A 85 3.42 -13.34 11.00
N GLN A 86 4.36 -12.82 10.20
CA GLN A 86 5.43 -11.94 10.68
C GLN A 86 4.87 -10.66 11.31
N TYR A 87 3.85 -10.05 10.70
CA TYR A 87 3.22 -8.86 11.26
C TYR A 87 2.43 -9.15 12.54
N LYS A 88 1.72 -10.28 12.62
CA LYS A 88 1.03 -10.69 13.86
C LYS A 88 2.01 -10.93 15.02
N GLY A 89 3.18 -11.51 14.75
CA GLY A 89 4.24 -11.66 15.74
C GLY A 89 4.69 -10.32 16.33
N GLN A 90 4.76 -9.27 15.50
CA GLN A 90 5.16 -7.92 15.94
C GLN A 90 4.07 -7.18 16.74
N ILE A 91 2.80 -7.36 16.37
CA ILE A 91 1.66 -6.68 17.04
C ILE A 91 1.42 -7.23 18.46
N THR A 92 1.80 -8.49 18.71
CA THR A 92 1.56 -9.14 20.00
C THR A 92 2.38 -8.54 21.14
N GLU A 93 3.40 -7.71 20.84
CA GLU A 93 4.18 -6.96 21.83
C GLU A 93 3.61 -5.56 22.15
N SER A 94 2.59 -5.08 21.44
CA SER A 94 2.03 -3.74 21.65
C SER A 94 0.49 -3.68 21.59
N SER A 95 -0.12 -3.74 22.77
CA SER A 95 -1.45 -3.22 23.15
C SER A 95 -2.74 -3.98 22.79
N HIS A 96 -3.62 -4.06 23.80
CA HIS A 96 -4.85 -4.87 23.92
C HIS A 96 -6.14 -4.20 23.40
N SER A 97 -6.08 -3.23 22.48
CA SER A 97 -7.24 -2.36 22.18
C SER A 97 -7.52 -2.21 20.68
N THR A 98 -7.70 -3.30 19.96
CA THR A 98 -7.83 -3.29 18.48
C THR A 98 -9.28 -3.29 17.96
N ASN A 99 -10.24 -3.91 18.66
CA ASN A 99 -11.57 -4.14 18.08
C ASN A 99 -12.44 -2.87 17.92
N LEU A 100 -12.40 -1.93 18.87
CA LEU A 100 -13.22 -0.70 18.82
C LEU A 100 -12.77 0.23 17.66
N ALA A 101 -11.46 0.29 17.42
CA ALA A 101 -10.88 1.14 16.39
C ALA A 101 -11.26 0.68 14.96
N PHE A 102 -11.36 -0.65 14.74
CA PHE A 102 -11.75 -1.20 13.44
C PHE A 102 -13.21 -0.91 13.07
N THR A 103 -14.14 -1.03 14.03
CA THR A 103 -15.56 -0.75 13.79
C THR A 103 -15.80 0.73 13.46
N LEU A 104 -15.24 1.63 14.27
CA LEU A 104 -15.30 3.08 14.02
C LEU A 104 -14.65 3.46 12.69
N ALA A 105 -13.59 2.74 12.33
CA ALA A 105 -12.91 2.97 11.06
C ALA A 105 -13.78 2.57 9.85
N ALA A 106 -14.39 1.40 9.89
CA ALA A 106 -15.29 0.93 8.83
C ALA A 106 -16.48 1.89 8.64
N GLU A 107 -17.07 2.37 9.74
CA GLU A 107 -18.17 3.33 9.72
C GLU A 107 -17.75 4.68 9.11
N ARG A 108 -16.57 5.21 9.50
CA ARG A 108 -16.01 6.43 8.91
C ARG A 108 -15.70 6.29 7.42
N LEU A 109 -15.27 5.11 6.98
CA LEU A 109 -15.00 4.82 5.58
C LEU A 109 -16.30 4.80 4.76
N ASP A 110 -17.37 4.20 5.29
CA ASP A 110 -18.68 4.18 4.64
C ASP A 110 -19.27 5.60 4.49
N ILE A 111 -19.16 6.41 5.54
CA ILE A 111 -19.54 7.84 5.51
C ILE A 111 -18.72 8.62 4.47
N ALA A 112 -17.42 8.36 4.36
CA ALA A 112 -16.54 9.01 3.39
C ALA A 112 -16.84 8.60 1.94
N LEU A 113 -17.31 7.37 1.71
CA LEU A 113 -17.73 6.88 0.39
C LEU A 113 -19.07 7.49 -0.07
N GLN A 114 -19.93 7.90 0.87
CA GLN A 114 -21.21 8.54 0.60
C GLN A 114 -21.10 10.04 0.28
N ARG A 115 -20.00 10.70 0.66
CA ARG A 115 -19.73 12.13 0.38
C ARG A 115 -18.87 12.28 -0.88
N SER A 116 -19.28 13.13 -1.82
CA SER A 116 -18.69 13.28 -3.14
C SER A 116 -17.19 13.66 -3.17
N ASP A 117 -16.49 13.13 -4.18
CA ASP A 117 -15.03 12.97 -4.37
C ASP A 117 -14.19 14.27 -4.58
N SER A 118 -14.80 15.47 -4.52
CA SER A 118 -14.09 16.74 -4.82
C SER A 118 -13.26 17.27 -3.66
N ASP A 119 -13.78 17.18 -2.43
CA ASP A 119 -13.18 17.86 -1.27
C ASP A 119 -12.02 17.05 -0.70
N ALA A 120 -12.15 15.71 -0.70
CA ALA A 120 -11.10 14.79 -0.29
C ALA A 120 -9.83 14.97 -1.13
N LYS A 121 -9.97 15.24 -2.44
CA LYS A 121 -8.85 15.39 -3.38
C LYS A 121 -8.05 16.68 -3.16
N SER A 122 -8.73 17.79 -2.89
CA SER A 122 -8.11 19.10 -2.59
C SER A 122 -7.44 19.12 -1.21
N LEU A 123 -8.08 18.53 -0.20
CA LEU A 123 -7.53 18.44 1.15
C LEU A 123 -6.31 17.50 1.20
N HIS A 124 -6.37 16.40 0.44
CA HIS A 124 -5.24 15.49 0.19
C HIS A 124 -4.04 16.23 -0.44
N LEU A 125 -4.25 17.04 -1.49
CA LEU A 125 -3.20 17.83 -2.13
C LEU A 125 -2.53 18.87 -1.21
N MET A 126 -3.29 19.49 -0.29
CA MET A 126 -2.74 20.44 0.68
C MET A 126 -1.79 19.79 1.69
N GLN A 127 -2.09 18.56 2.15
CA GLN A 127 -1.24 17.85 3.11
C GLN A 127 0.12 17.43 2.50
N PHE A 128 0.25 17.30 1.18
CA PHE A 128 1.53 16.98 0.50
C PHE A 128 2.49 18.15 0.39
N LYS A 129 2.01 19.40 0.42
CA LYS A 129 2.92 20.56 0.37
C LYS A 129 3.80 20.66 1.63
N TYR A 130 3.36 20.10 2.75
CA TYR A 130 4.04 20.22 4.04
C TYR A 130 4.92 19.04 4.44
N ARG A 131 4.78 17.85 3.81
CA ARG A 131 5.45 16.62 4.28
C ARG A 131 6.66 16.17 3.44
N ARG A 132 7.15 17.01 2.52
CA ARG A 132 8.35 16.73 1.72
C ARG A 132 9.63 17.02 2.54
N ILE A 133 9.74 16.43 3.73
CA ILE A 133 10.99 16.31 4.48
C ILE A 133 11.25 14.81 4.54
N GLU A 134 12.17 14.32 3.69
CA GLU A 134 12.58 12.91 3.75
C GLU A 134 13.31 12.68 5.08
N PRO A 135 12.94 11.66 5.87
CA PRO A 135 13.69 11.33 7.08
C PRO A 135 15.10 10.91 6.67
N THR A 136 16.08 11.74 7.05
CA THR A 136 17.50 11.42 6.93
C THR A 136 17.80 10.37 7.99
N ILE A 137 18.08 9.14 7.58
CA ILE A 137 18.57 8.11 8.49
C ILE A 137 20.07 8.38 8.64
N SER A 138 20.48 8.89 9.80
CA SER A 138 21.89 9.02 10.19
C SER A 138 22.53 7.64 10.30
N SER A 139 23.83 7.61 9.99
CA SER A 139 24.72 6.45 9.98
C SER A 139 24.94 5.83 11.36
#